data_AF-A0A5N5DQZ7-F1
#
_entry.id   AF-A0A5N5DQZ7-F1
#
_cell.length_a   1.000
_cell.length_b   1.000
_cell.length_c   1.000
_cell.angle_alpha   90.00
_cell.angle_beta   90.00
_cell.angle_gamma   90.00
#
_symmetry.space_group_name_H-M   'P 1'
#
loop_
_entity.id
_entity.type
_entity.pdbx_description
1 polymer ?
#
loop_
_entity_poly.entity_id
_entity_poly.type
_entity_poly.pdbx_seq_one_letter_code
_entity_poly.pdbx_strand_id
1 'polypeptide(L)'
;MPTSFLSLPGEIRNRIYTFALTTDLPITDANSLAAAPPKSSPTKEKTDPMLAAYTPLPQTPHHNIPALGTALLRTCALIHAEAPVSLLYARNTFRFTSVTHCQTFLLSLPPWLRARVHDVEVDVRDISPSPLPAPEDPRAHINREWPQYLSWRPTSTAQLGSLRVDAPGLKVLRLDFSAWPRARLSRRHLWDILRRLLHNVDGLERVVLKGCYAAGTAMERREPWDPAYYVGTDEVTTEGVVERMWGTVRGSAVKDGKTVEEGDQGKVVRWERDGEGNIALEVVSLAHLSKKMRGSGGNHHGEKKLDLAVRHSASDPWPASGACTFEEYSRRKDPLWFASSTRSLNPNFYV
;
A
#
# COMPACT_ATOMS: atom_id res chain seq x y z
N MET A 1 -43.76 -8.60 10.97
CA MET A 1 -43.13 -9.77 10.31
C MET A 1 -41.66 -9.45 10.10
N PRO A 2 -40.70 -10.32 10.49
CA PRO A 2 -39.30 -10.07 10.19
C PRO A 2 -39.08 -10.18 8.68
N THR A 3 -38.61 -9.10 8.05
CA THR A 3 -38.23 -9.07 6.64
C THR A 3 -36.99 -9.93 6.43
N SER A 4 -37.07 -10.92 5.53
CA SER A 4 -35.93 -11.78 5.17
C SER A 4 -34.87 -10.96 4.44
N PHE A 5 -33.59 -11.17 4.72
CA PHE A 5 -32.49 -10.50 4.00
C PHE A 5 -32.58 -10.70 2.48
N LEU A 6 -33.04 -11.86 2.02
CA LEU A 6 -33.23 -12.16 0.59
C LEU A 6 -34.41 -11.41 -0.03
N SER A 7 -35.32 -10.88 0.77
CA SER A 7 -36.44 -10.02 0.31
C SER A 7 -36.04 -8.56 0.10
N LEU A 8 -34.80 -8.19 0.46
CA LEU A 8 -34.31 -6.83 0.22
C LEU A 8 -34.04 -6.61 -1.28
N PRO A 9 -34.29 -5.39 -1.80
CA PRO A 9 -33.88 -4.99 -3.15
C PRO A 9 -32.40 -5.30 -3.41
N GLY A 10 -32.08 -5.72 -4.63
CA GLY A 10 -30.71 -6.09 -5.03
C GLY A 10 -29.67 -5.00 -4.76
N GLU A 11 -30.06 -3.73 -4.87
CA GLU A 11 -29.21 -2.57 -4.56
C GLU A 11 -28.82 -2.52 -3.09
N ILE A 12 -29.77 -2.77 -2.18
CA ILE A 12 -29.53 -2.79 -0.74
C ILE A 12 -28.64 -3.99 -0.38
N ARG A 13 -28.90 -5.16 -0.97
CA ARG A 13 -28.05 -6.34 -0.79
C ARG A 13 -26.62 -6.11 -1.27
N ASN A 14 -26.43 -5.51 -2.45
CA ASN A 14 -25.11 -5.15 -2.97
C ASN A 14 -24.35 -4.16 -2.07
N ARG A 15 -25.05 -3.19 -1.47
CA ARG A 15 -24.45 -2.31 -0.47
C ARG A 15 -24.01 -3.10 0.75
N ILE A 16 -24.87 -3.99 1.28
CA ILE A 16 -24.55 -4.84 2.43
C ILE A 16 -23.35 -5.73 2.12
N TYR A 17 -23.30 -6.39 0.96
CA TYR A 17 -22.13 -7.19 0.56
C TYR A 17 -20.87 -6.36 0.42
N THR A 18 -20.97 -5.15 -0.13
CA THR A 18 -19.82 -4.23 -0.20
C THR A 18 -19.30 -3.94 1.20
N PHE A 19 -20.15 -3.47 2.11
CA PHE A 19 -19.76 -3.19 3.50
C PHE A 19 -19.25 -4.44 4.24
N ALA A 20 -19.80 -5.61 3.94
CA ALA A 20 -19.40 -6.87 4.56
C ALA A 20 -18.02 -7.36 4.09
N LEU A 21 -17.72 -7.18 2.81
CA LEU A 21 -16.52 -7.72 2.16
C LEU A 21 -15.36 -6.72 2.09
N THR A 22 -15.61 -5.43 2.33
CA THR A 22 -14.57 -4.39 2.36
C THR A 22 -14.34 -3.86 3.77
N THR A 23 -13.08 -3.71 4.15
CA THR A 23 -12.65 -3.08 5.41
C THR A 23 -11.81 -1.85 5.11
N ASP A 24 -11.98 -0.82 5.93
CA ASP A 24 -11.15 0.40 5.88
C ASP A 24 -9.74 0.15 6.43
N LEU A 25 -9.59 -0.86 7.31
CA LEU A 25 -8.32 -1.28 7.86
C LEU A 25 -7.69 -2.42 7.04
N PRO A 26 -6.35 -2.45 6.89
CA PRO A 26 -5.67 -3.49 6.12
C PRO A 26 -5.79 -4.86 6.78
N ILE A 27 -5.99 -5.89 5.94
CA ILE A 27 -6.04 -7.29 6.39
C ILE A 27 -4.59 -7.77 6.56
N THR A 28 -4.17 -8.04 7.80
CA THR A 28 -2.78 -8.36 8.11
C THR A 28 -2.55 -9.88 8.11
N ASP A 29 -1.50 -10.33 7.42
CA ASP A 29 -1.02 -11.73 7.38
C ASP A 29 -2.17 -12.73 7.20
N ALA A 30 -2.88 -12.58 6.07
CA ALA A 30 -4.13 -13.25 5.73
C ALA A 30 -4.04 -14.78 5.53
N ASN A 31 -3.04 -15.46 6.09
CA ASN A 31 -2.83 -16.91 5.98
C ASN A 31 -4.06 -17.71 6.45
N SER A 32 -4.89 -17.14 7.34
CA SER A 32 -6.15 -17.73 7.82
C SER A 32 -7.30 -17.69 6.79
N LEU A 33 -7.15 -16.93 5.69
CA LEU A 33 -8.13 -16.84 4.59
C LEU A 33 -7.88 -17.85 3.47
N ALA A 34 -6.70 -18.48 3.43
CA ALA A 34 -6.44 -19.62 2.58
C ALA A 34 -7.29 -20.79 3.12
N ALA A 35 -8.44 -21.01 2.50
CA ALA A 35 -9.41 -22.00 2.93
C ALA A 35 -8.71 -23.36 3.15
N ALA A 36 -8.84 -23.90 4.36
CA ALA A 36 -8.67 -25.34 4.53
C ALA A 36 -9.69 -26.02 3.59
N PRO A 37 -9.28 -26.99 2.74
CA PRO A 37 -10.25 -27.76 2.01
C PRO A 37 -11.21 -28.45 3.01
N PRO A 38 -12.50 -28.61 2.68
CA PRO A 38 -13.40 -29.40 3.51
C PRO A 38 -12.75 -30.76 3.75
N LYS A 39 -12.70 -31.21 5.01
CA LYS A 39 -12.15 -32.51 5.41
C LYS A 39 -12.81 -33.61 4.57
N SER A 40 -12.23 -33.96 3.44
CA SER A 40 -12.55 -35.18 2.72
C SER A 40 -11.90 -36.32 3.49
N SER A 41 -12.71 -37.31 3.80
CA SER A 41 -12.38 -38.58 4.45
C SER A 41 -11.04 -39.19 4.02
N PRO A 42 -10.40 -40.00 4.89
CA PRO A 42 -9.07 -40.53 4.65
C PRO A 42 -9.12 -41.62 3.59
N THR A 43 -8.79 -41.28 2.34
CA THR A 43 -8.48 -42.27 1.31
C THR A 43 -7.05 -42.07 0.82
N LYS A 44 -6.24 -43.07 1.17
CA LYS A 44 -4.88 -43.42 0.73
C LYS A 44 -4.23 -42.54 -0.34
N GLU A 45 -3.17 -41.87 0.09
CA GLU A 45 -1.88 -41.69 -0.59
C GLU A 45 -1.85 -41.88 -2.11
N LYS A 46 -1.92 -40.75 -2.81
CA LYS A 46 -1.00 -40.47 -3.92
C LYS A 46 -0.37 -39.11 -3.64
N THR A 47 0.95 -39.12 -3.49
CA THR A 47 1.79 -37.97 -3.16
C THR A 47 1.78 -36.98 -4.32
N ASP A 48 0.80 -36.09 -4.35
CA ASP A 48 0.85 -34.88 -5.17
C ASP A 48 1.75 -33.86 -4.45
N PRO A 49 2.83 -33.37 -5.08
CA PRO A 49 3.74 -32.38 -4.48
C PRO A 49 3.07 -31.02 -4.18
N MET A 50 1.82 -30.81 -4.59
CA MET A 50 1.03 -29.61 -4.26
C MET A 50 0.32 -29.67 -2.90
N LEU A 51 0.16 -30.85 -2.28
CA LEU A 51 -0.49 -30.98 -0.97
C LEU A 51 0.45 -30.66 0.21
N ALA A 52 1.76 -30.58 -0.02
CA ALA A 52 2.75 -30.20 1.00
C ALA A 52 2.70 -28.71 1.41
N ALA A 53 1.93 -27.88 0.69
CA ALA A 53 1.85 -26.43 0.91
C ALA A 53 0.89 -25.99 2.04
N TYR A 54 0.22 -26.92 2.73
CA TYR A 54 -0.76 -26.61 3.79
C TYR A 54 -0.22 -26.75 5.21
N THR A 55 1.09 -26.63 5.42
CA THR A 55 1.60 -26.44 6.77
C THR A 55 1.17 -25.04 7.23
N PRO A 56 0.39 -24.91 8.33
CA PRO A 56 0.06 -23.60 8.85
C PRO A 56 1.38 -22.91 9.20
N LEU A 57 1.65 -21.80 8.51
CA LEU A 57 2.83 -20.99 8.79
C LEU A 57 2.79 -20.56 10.27
N PRO A 58 3.97 -20.45 10.93
CA PRO A 58 4.01 -19.93 12.28
C PRO A 58 3.30 -18.58 12.32
N GLN A 59 2.32 -18.44 13.19
CA GLN A 59 1.60 -17.17 13.34
C GLN A 59 2.61 -16.09 13.73
N THR A 60 2.67 -15.00 12.97
CA THR A 60 3.40 -13.82 13.38
C THR A 60 2.74 -13.25 14.64
N PRO A 61 3.50 -12.63 15.56
CA PRO A 61 2.94 -11.98 16.74
C PRO A 61 1.99 -10.82 16.38
N HIS A 62 1.98 -10.40 15.12
CA HIS A 62 1.13 -9.33 14.57
C HIS A 62 -0.08 -9.87 13.79
N HIS A 63 -0.32 -11.19 13.80
CA HIS A 63 -1.52 -11.76 13.20
C HIS A 63 -2.74 -11.20 13.93
N ASN A 64 -3.44 -10.26 13.29
CA ASN A 64 -4.61 -9.65 13.87
C ASN A 64 -5.85 -10.46 13.52
N ILE A 65 -6.59 -10.89 14.53
CA ILE A 65 -7.90 -11.50 14.32
C ILE A 65 -8.80 -10.39 13.79
N PRO A 66 -9.35 -10.51 12.55
CA PRO A 66 -10.24 -9.49 12.02
C PRO A 66 -11.38 -9.23 13.02
N ALA A 67 -11.77 -7.96 13.18
CA ALA A 67 -12.92 -7.62 14.03
C ALA A 67 -14.12 -8.49 13.63
N LEU A 68 -14.81 -9.03 14.64
CA LEU A 68 -15.78 -10.13 14.56
C LEU A 68 -16.73 -10.02 13.35
N GLY A 69 -17.20 -8.81 13.00
CA GLY A 69 -18.09 -8.58 11.86
C GLY A 69 -17.53 -8.98 10.49
N THR A 70 -16.24 -8.78 10.21
CA THR A 70 -15.63 -9.19 8.93
C THR A 70 -15.35 -10.70 8.90
N ALA A 71 -14.98 -11.29 10.04
CA ALA A 71 -14.79 -12.75 10.16
C ALA A 71 -16.11 -13.53 10.05
N LEU A 72 -17.20 -13.01 10.64
CA LEU A 72 -18.53 -13.63 10.59
C LEU A 72 -19.14 -13.58 9.18
N LEU A 73 -18.99 -12.46 8.47
CA LEU A 73 -19.56 -12.31 7.13
C LEU A 73 -18.71 -13.03 6.06
N ARG A 74 -17.40 -13.17 6.28
CA ARG A 74 -16.50 -14.04 5.49
C ARG A 74 -16.70 -15.53 5.76
N THR A 75 -17.50 -15.92 6.74
CA THR A 75 -17.90 -17.32 7.00
C THR A 75 -19.37 -17.58 6.69
N CYS A 76 -20.15 -16.54 6.37
CA CYS A 76 -21.51 -16.69 5.90
C CYS A 76 -21.55 -17.30 4.49
N ALA A 77 -21.88 -18.60 4.42
CA ALA A 77 -22.05 -19.32 3.16
C ALA A 77 -23.01 -18.63 2.17
N LEU A 78 -24.06 -17.97 2.68
CA LEU A 78 -25.01 -17.21 1.86
C LEU A 78 -24.35 -16.03 1.13
N ILE A 79 -23.42 -15.32 1.78
CA ILE A 79 -22.72 -14.19 1.17
C ILE A 79 -21.76 -14.70 0.10
N HIS A 80 -21.05 -15.81 0.34
CA HIS A 80 -20.17 -16.40 -0.68
C HIS A 80 -20.93 -17.00 -1.87
N ALA A 81 -22.17 -17.46 -1.66
CA ALA A 81 -23.02 -17.96 -2.73
C ALA A 81 -23.59 -16.83 -3.60
N GLU A 82 -23.85 -15.66 -3.03
CA GLU A 82 -24.57 -14.57 -3.71
C GLU A 82 -23.67 -13.41 -4.16
N ALA A 83 -22.65 -13.08 -3.38
CA ALA A 83 -21.74 -11.98 -3.66
C ALA A 83 -20.47 -12.46 -4.37
N PRO A 84 -19.96 -11.71 -5.36
CA PRO A 84 -18.73 -12.06 -6.03
C PRO A 84 -17.54 -11.89 -5.07
N VAL A 85 -16.91 -13.02 -4.69
CA VAL A 85 -15.73 -13.06 -3.81
C VAL A 85 -14.56 -12.21 -4.32
N SER A 86 -14.53 -11.91 -5.62
CA SER A 86 -13.55 -10.99 -6.22
C SER A 86 -13.55 -9.60 -5.60
N LEU A 87 -14.68 -9.14 -5.02
CA LEU A 87 -14.75 -7.86 -4.30
C LEU A 87 -13.82 -7.82 -3.09
N LEU A 88 -13.68 -8.95 -2.37
CA LEU A 88 -12.78 -9.06 -1.22
C LEU A 88 -11.33 -8.80 -1.64
N TYR A 89 -10.89 -9.35 -2.77
CA TYR A 89 -9.50 -9.20 -3.20
C TYR A 89 -9.24 -7.90 -3.96
N ALA A 90 -10.24 -7.38 -4.68
CA ALA A 90 -10.10 -6.18 -5.49
C ALA A 90 -10.17 -4.87 -4.71
N ARG A 91 -10.81 -4.86 -3.53
CA ARG A 91 -11.10 -3.62 -2.79
C ARG A 91 -10.39 -3.50 -1.44
N ASN A 92 -9.79 -4.58 -0.93
CA ASN A 92 -9.10 -4.54 0.35
C ASN A 92 -7.60 -4.37 0.15
N THR A 93 -6.97 -3.74 1.13
CA THR A 93 -5.51 -3.69 1.27
C THR A 93 -5.06 -4.91 2.06
N PHE A 94 -4.09 -5.65 1.54
CA PHE A 94 -3.48 -6.79 2.23
C PHE A 94 -2.11 -6.41 2.77
N ARG A 95 -1.94 -6.47 4.09
CA ARG A 95 -0.70 -6.14 4.77
C ARG A 95 0.08 -7.41 5.11
N PHE A 96 1.37 -7.41 4.84
CA PHE A 96 2.26 -8.52 5.15
C PHE A 96 3.51 -8.06 5.88
N THR A 97 3.91 -8.85 6.88
CA THR A 97 5.15 -8.63 7.64
C THR A 97 6.34 -9.39 7.04
N SER A 98 6.08 -10.51 6.37
CA SER A 98 7.11 -11.36 5.74
C SER A 98 6.78 -11.71 4.29
N VAL A 99 7.83 -11.96 3.49
CA VAL A 99 7.68 -12.41 2.09
C VAL A 99 7.01 -13.77 2.05
N THR A 100 7.39 -14.69 2.95
CA THR A 100 6.77 -16.03 3.03
C THR A 100 5.27 -15.95 3.20
N HIS A 101 4.77 -15.08 4.09
CA HIS A 101 3.33 -14.89 4.29
C HIS A 101 2.65 -14.34 3.05
N CYS A 102 3.25 -13.34 2.40
CA CYS A 102 2.72 -12.76 1.17
C CYS A 102 2.64 -13.81 0.06
N GLN A 103 3.73 -14.54 -0.17
CA GLN A 103 3.83 -15.55 -1.22
C GLN A 103 2.88 -16.72 -0.96
N THR A 104 2.84 -17.28 0.25
CA THR A 104 1.91 -18.38 0.58
C THR A 104 0.46 -17.95 0.42
N PHE A 105 0.10 -16.75 0.88
CA PHE A 105 -1.24 -16.21 0.66
C PHE A 105 -1.56 -16.10 -0.84
N LEU A 106 -0.70 -15.45 -1.63
CA LEU A 106 -0.96 -15.27 -3.06
C LEU A 106 -1.03 -16.61 -3.80
N LEU A 107 -0.10 -17.52 -3.56
CA LEU A 107 -0.06 -18.84 -4.21
C LEU A 107 -1.22 -19.76 -3.79
N SER A 108 -1.80 -19.55 -2.60
CA SER A 108 -3.02 -20.26 -2.19
C SER A 108 -4.26 -19.85 -3.00
N LEU A 109 -4.22 -18.68 -3.67
CA LEU A 109 -5.32 -18.17 -4.46
C LEU A 109 -5.30 -18.71 -5.90
N PRO A 110 -6.47 -19.04 -6.46
CA PRO A 110 -6.62 -19.28 -7.90
C PRO A 110 -6.04 -18.13 -8.74
N PRO A 111 -5.47 -18.39 -9.93
CA PRO A 111 -4.83 -17.35 -10.76
C PRO A 111 -5.72 -16.13 -11.04
N TRP A 112 -7.01 -16.35 -11.26
CA TRP A 112 -7.97 -15.28 -11.53
C TRP A 112 -8.24 -14.40 -10.30
N LEU A 113 -8.06 -14.90 -9.08
CA LEU A 113 -8.14 -14.13 -7.83
C LEU A 113 -6.84 -13.41 -7.52
N ARG A 114 -5.69 -14.03 -7.80
CA ARG A 114 -4.38 -13.35 -7.72
C ARG A 114 -4.34 -12.08 -8.56
N ALA A 115 -4.89 -12.14 -9.78
CA ALA A 115 -5.01 -10.98 -10.67
C ALA A 115 -5.98 -9.88 -10.15
N ARG A 116 -6.76 -10.15 -9.10
CA ARG A 116 -7.64 -9.18 -8.44
C ARG A 116 -6.99 -8.52 -7.23
N VAL A 117 -5.86 -9.02 -6.73
CA VAL A 117 -5.13 -8.35 -5.66
C VAL A 117 -4.47 -7.09 -6.24
N HIS A 118 -5.01 -5.93 -5.89
CA HIS A 118 -4.58 -4.64 -6.44
C HIS A 118 -3.76 -3.80 -5.47
N ASP A 119 -3.88 -4.01 -4.15
CA ASP A 119 -3.28 -3.18 -3.11
C ASP A 119 -2.59 -4.05 -2.05
N VAL A 120 -1.26 -3.95 -1.98
CA VAL A 120 -0.42 -4.68 -1.03
C VAL A 120 0.36 -3.69 -0.18
N GLU A 121 0.37 -3.94 1.12
CA GLU A 121 1.11 -3.19 2.13
C GLU A 121 2.22 -4.06 2.74
N VAL A 122 3.44 -3.55 2.75
CA VAL A 122 4.60 -4.17 3.40
C VAL A 122 4.85 -3.47 4.72
N ASP A 123 4.73 -4.22 5.82
CA ASP A 123 4.97 -3.71 7.16
C ASP A 123 6.42 -3.94 7.58
N VAL A 124 7.15 -2.84 7.79
CA VAL A 124 8.60 -2.87 8.00
C VAL A 124 8.98 -3.19 9.46
N ARG A 125 8.00 -3.33 10.37
CA ARG A 125 8.26 -3.52 11.82
C ARG A 125 9.12 -4.75 12.16
N ASP A 126 9.02 -5.82 11.37
CA ASP A 126 9.70 -7.09 11.59
C ASP A 126 10.89 -7.30 10.64
N ILE A 127 11.28 -6.27 9.89
CA ILE A 127 12.49 -6.29 9.07
C ILE A 127 13.69 -6.18 10.02
N SER A 128 14.05 -7.30 10.66
CA SER A 128 15.13 -7.39 11.65
C SER A 128 16.44 -6.88 11.05
N PRO A 129 17.12 -5.89 11.64
CA PRO A 129 18.54 -5.72 11.36
C PRO A 129 19.23 -6.88 12.05
N SER A 130 19.83 -7.80 11.31
CA SER A 130 20.87 -8.62 11.93
C SER A 130 22.19 -7.89 11.74
N PRO A 131 22.75 -7.26 12.79
CA PRO A 131 24.13 -6.85 12.78
C PRO A 131 24.98 -8.07 13.19
N LEU A 132 26.05 -8.33 12.42
CA LEU A 132 27.17 -9.24 12.77
C LEU A 132 27.00 -10.74 12.45
N PRO A 133 28.13 -11.47 12.26
CA PRO A 133 28.16 -12.82 11.72
C PRO A 133 27.89 -13.81 12.84
N ALA A 134 26.65 -13.91 13.29
CA ALA A 134 26.21 -15.13 13.95
C ALA A 134 25.88 -16.13 12.84
N PRO A 135 26.58 -17.27 12.74
CA PRO A 135 26.08 -18.36 11.93
C PRO A 135 24.72 -18.74 12.56
N GLU A 136 23.67 -18.74 11.74
CA GLU A 136 22.35 -19.27 12.08
C GLU A 136 21.37 -18.39 12.89
N ASP A 137 21.20 -17.10 12.56
CA ASP A 137 19.91 -16.45 12.83
C ASP A 137 19.02 -16.45 11.55
N PRO A 138 18.02 -17.35 11.45
CA PRO A 138 17.13 -17.42 10.28
C PRO A 138 16.32 -16.13 10.03
N ARG A 139 16.34 -15.16 10.96
CA ARG A 139 15.69 -13.84 10.79
C ARG A 139 16.54 -12.81 10.05
N ALA A 140 17.83 -13.09 9.79
CA ALA A 140 18.74 -12.20 9.08
C ALA A 140 18.42 -12.04 7.57
N HIS A 141 17.56 -12.91 7.03
CA HIS A 141 17.23 -12.96 5.60
C HIS A 141 16.13 -11.96 5.17
N ILE A 142 15.31 -11.48 6.11
CA ILE A 142 14.13 -10.64 5.84
C ILE A 142 14.50 -9.32 5.12
N ASN A 143 15.66 -8.73 5.45
CA ASN A 143 16.20 -7.53 4.77
C ASN A 143 16.52 -7.74 3.28
N ARG A 144 16.80 -8.98 2.87
CA ARG A 144 17.16 -9.33 1.48
C ARG A 144 15.94 -9.79 0.70
N GLU A 145 15.03 -10.51 1.35
CA GLU A 145 13.85 -11.11 0.72
C GLU A 145 12.92 -10.06 0.14
N TRP A 146 12.53 -9.04 0.90
CA TRP A 146 11.57 -8.05 0.42
C TRP A 146 12.07 -7.28 -0.82
N PRO A 147 13.28 -6.68 -0.83
CA PRO A 147 13.80 -6.04 -2.04
C PRO A 147 13.90 -6.99 -3.23
N GLN A 148 14.29 -8.25 -3.01
CA GLN A 148 14.38 -9.24 -4.07
C GLN A 148 12.98 -9.57 -4.63
N TYR A 149 12.01 -9.81 -3.75
CA TYR A 149 10.65 -10.17 -4.11
C TYR A 149 9.90 -9.02 -4.78
N LEU A 150 10.16 -7.78 -4.37
CA LEU A 150 9.60 -6.58 -5.00
C LEU A 150 10.27 -6.23 -6.33
N SER A 151 11.49 -6.71 -6.60
CA SER A 151 12.18 -6.41 -7.84
C SER A 151 11.44 -6.98 -9.05
N TRP A 152 11.21 -6.15 -10.06
CA TRP A 152 10.51 -6.53 -11.30
C TRP A 152 11.44 -6.84 -12.46
N ARG A 153 12.74 -6.75 -12.21
CA ARG A 153 13.77 -7.26 -13.11
C ARG A 153 14.19 -8.64 -12.62
N PRO A 154 14.40 -9.60 -13.51
CA PRO A 154 14.84 -10.93 -13.11
C PRO A 154 16.21 -10.84 -12.41
N THR A 155 16.22 -11.06 -11.10
CA THR A 155 17.44 -11.31 -10.34
C THR A 155 17.80 -12.79 -10.45
N SER A 156 19.09 -13.11 -10.64
CA SER A 156 19.56 -14.50 -10.85
C SER A 156 19.34 -15.44 -9.66
N THR A 157 18.89 -14.91 -8.52
CA THR A 157 18.57 -15.67 -7.31
C THR A 157 17.15 -16.24 -7.41
N ALA A 158 17.03 -17.32 -8.20
CA ALA A 158 15.79 -17.96 -8.65
C ALA A 158 14.87 -18.57 -7.55
N GLN A 159 15.14 -18.36 -6.25
CA GLN A 159 14.44 -19.09 -5.18
C GLN A 159 13.15 -18.42 -4.66
N LEU A 160 13.06 -17.08 -4.62
CA LEU A 160 11.94 -16.38 -3.95
C LEU A 160 10.79 -15.94 -4.86
N GLY A 161 10.86 -16.14 -6.18
CA GLY A 161 9.86 -15.61 -7.11
C GLY A 161 9.82 -14.08 -7.13
N SER A 162 8.71 -13.49 -7.59
CA SER A 162 8.52 -12.02 -7.61
C SER A 162 7.05 -11.68 -7.36
N LEU A 163 6.82 -10.61 -6.58
CA LEU A 163 5.48 -10.10 -6.30
C LEU A 163 4.69 -9.78 -7.58
N ARG A 164 5.37 -9.39 -8.67
CA ARG A 164 4.72 -9.15 -9.96
C ARG A 164 4.09 -10.41 -10.55
N VAL A 165 4.75 -11.55 -10.36
CA VAL A 165 4.30 -12.84 -10.88
C VAL A 165 3.18 -13.37 -10.00
N ASP A 166 3.32 -13.20 -8.68
CA ASP A 166 2.36 -13.72 -7.71
C ASP A 166 1.09 -12.85 -7.60
N ALA A 167 1.19 -11.55 -7.85
CA ALA A 167 0.08 -10.60 -7.92
C ALA A 167 0.15 -9.79 -9.24
N PRO A 168 -0.20 -10.39 -10.38
CA PRO A 168 -0.08 -9.74 -11.70
C PRO A 168 -1.01 -8.54 -11.89
N GLY A 169 -2.03 -8.41 -11.03
CA GLY A 169 -2.94 -7.28 -11.00
C GLY A 169 -2.51 -6.13 -10.08
N LEU A 170 -1.33 -6.20 -9.46
CA LEU A 170 -0.90 -5.21 -8.48
C LEU A 170 -0.84 -3.80 -9.09
N LYS A 171 -1.49 -2.85 -8.41
CA LYS A 171 -1.55 -1.44 -8.82
C LYS A 171 -1.01 -0.50 -7.77
N VAL A 172 -1.15 -0.87 -6.50
CA VAL A 172 -0.79 -0.06 -5.34
C VAL A 172 0.17 -0.83 -4.45
N LEU A 173 1.31 -0.21 -4.16
CA LEU A 173 2.26 -0.71 -3.17
C LEU A 173 2.31 0.30 -2.02
N ARG A 174 2.14 -0.18 -0.79
CA ARG A 174 2.25 0.64 0.42
C ARG A 174 3.42 0.12 1.25
N LEU A 175 4.26 1.03 1.73
CA LEU A 175 5.37 0.71 2.62
C LEU A 175 5.08 1.36 3.97
N ASP A 176 4.92 0.54 5.01
CA ASP A 176 4.56 1.00 6.34
C ASP A 176 5.78 1.07 7.27
N PHE A 177 6.24 2.30 7.51
CA PHE A 177 7.29 2.65 8.46
C PHE A 177 6.72 3.32 9.73
N SER A 178 5.40 3.28 9.98
CA SER A 178 4.77 3.89 11.17
C SER A 178 5.28 3.32 12.51
N ALA A 179 5.91 2.14 12.49
CA ALA A 179 6.59 1.57 13.65
C ALA A 179 7.85 2.36 14.06
N TRP A 180 8.40 3.22 13.18
CA TRP A 180 9.41 4.22 13.53
C TRP A 180 8.82 5.23 14.53
N PRO A 181 9.55 5.71 15.57
CA PRO A 181 10.92 5.39 15.98
C PRO A 181 11.04 4.21 16.96
N ARG A 182 9.96 3.45 17.18
CA ARG A 182 9.95 2.31 18.12
C ARG A 182 10.70 1.08 17.60
N ALA A 183 10.89 0.99 16.28
CA ALA A 183 11.66 -0.08 15.65
C ALA A 183 13.14 -0.03 16.08
N ARG A 184 13.74 -1.19 16.39
CA ARG A 184 15.14 -1.33 16.85
C ARG A 184 16.16 -1.25 15.70
N LEU A 185 15.90 -0.40 14.71
CA LEU A 185 16.69 -0.26 13.50
C LEU A 185 17.46 1.06 13.51
N SER A 186 18.71 1.05 13.03
CA SER A 186 19.43 2.30 12.81
C SER A 186 18.79 3.06 11.65
N ARG A 187 18.81 4.40 11.73
CA ARG A 187 18.21 5.30 10.73
C ARG A 187 18.77 5.08 9.33
N ARG A 188 20.10 4.93 9.25
CA ARG A 188 20.81 4.59 8.02
C ARG A 188 20.35 3.26 7.43
N HIS A 189 20.09 2.26 8.26
CA HIS A 189 19.62 0.96 7.79
C HIS A 189 18.17 1.02 7.30
N LEU A 190 17.29 1.77 7.99
CA LEU A 190 15.92 2.03 7.51
C LEU A 190 15.92 2.75 6.16
N TRP A 191 16.81 3.72 6.00
CA TRP A 191 17.02 4.39 4.71
C TRP A 191 17.46 3.42 3.62
N ASP A 192 18.43 2.56 3.91
CA ASP A 192 18.92 1.56 2.97
C ASP A 192 17.83 0.55 2.58
N ILE A 193 17.00 0.13 3.54
CA ILE A 193 15.81 -0.70 3.28
C ILE A 193 14.87 0.04 2.34
N LEU A 194 14.46 1.27 2.66
CA LEU A 194 13.54 2.06 1.84
C LEU A 194 14.05 2.21 0.40
N ARG A 195 15.32 2.55 0.23
CA ARG A 195 15.95 2.68 -1.10
C ARG A 195 15.90 1.36 -1.88
N ARG A 196 16.11 0.23 -1.21
CA ARG A 196 16.09 -1.10 -1.83
C ARG A 196 14.68 -1.58 -2.15
N LEU A 197 13.69 -1.31 -1.28
CA LEU A 197 12.29 -1.66 -1.51
C LEU A 197 11.68 -0.95 -2.72
N LEU A 198 12.11 0.29 -2.98
CA LEU A 198 11.68 1.06 -4.15
C LEU A 198 12.56 0.81 -5.39
N HIS A 199 13.64 0.03 -5.26
CA HIS A 199 14.54 -0.23 -6.37
C HIS A 199 13.97 -1.29 -7.31
N ASN A 200 14.00 -1.02 -8.61
CA ASN A 200 13.46 -1.91 -9.65
C ASN A 200 11.96 -2.22 -9.52
N VAL A 201 11.20 -1.32 -8.89
CA VAL A 201 9.73 -1.25 -8.98
C VAL A 201 9.37 -0.17 -10.03
N ASP A 202 8.46 -0.47 -10.94
CA ASP A 202 8.07 0.25 -12.18
C ASP A 202 6.73 -0.25 -12.77
N GLY A 203 5.73 0.64 -12.90
CA GLY A 203 4.46 0.29 -13.54
C GLY A 203 3.28 0.27 -12.57
N LEU A 204 3.48 0.73 -11.34
CA LEU A 204 2.39 0.93 -10.38
C LEU A 204 1.50 2.10 -10.79
N GLU A 205 0.25 2.07 -10.36
CA GLU A 205 -0.63 3.25 -10.44
C GLU A 205 -0.46 4.15 -9.21
N ARG A 206 0.01 3.62 -8.08
CA ARG A 206 0.20 4.35 -6.83
C ARG A 206 1.27 3.71 -5.94
N VAL A 207 2.09 4.54 -5.30
CA VAL A 207 2.95 4.14 -4.18
C VAL A 207 2.67 5.01 -2.98
N VAL A 208 2.55 4.38 -1.81
CA VAL A 208 2.32 5.07 -0.53
C VAL A 208 3.43 4.72 0.44
N LEU A 209 4.00 5.72 1.09
CA LEU A 209 4.96 5.59 2.17
C LEU A 209 4.31 6.12 3.44
N LYS A 210 4.07 5.25 4.42
CA LYS A 210 3.55 5.64 5.73
C LYS A 210 4.71 5.80 6.70
N GLY A 211 4.66 6.84 7.50
CA GLY A 211 5.62 7.14 8.56
C GLY A 211 4.91 7.62 9.82
N CYS A 212 5.71 8.01 10.80
CA CYS A 212 5.26 8.53 12.09
C CYS A 212 5.26 10.06 12.09
N TYR A 213 4.28 10.65 12.73
CA TYR A 213 4.03 12.08 12.84
C TYR A 213 3.62 12.43 14.27
N ALA A 214 4.26 13.41 14.89
CA ALA A 214 3.84 13.90 16.19
C ALA A 214 3.27 15.32 16.05
N ALA A 215 1.95 15.46 16.17
CA ALA A 215 1.27 16.75 16.20
C ALA A 215 1.79 17.61 17.38
N GLY A 216 1.83 18.93 17.19
CA GLY A 216 2.35 19.91 18.15
C GLY A 216 3.88 19.91 18.32
N THR A 217 4.62 19.13 17.53
CA THR A 217 6.09 19.09 17.59
C THR A 217 6.73 19.86 16.43
N ALA A 218 8.06 20.00 16.45
CA ALA A 218 8.82 20.54 15.32
C ALA A 218 8.58 19.79 14.00
N MET A 219 8.04 18.57 14.04
CA MET A 219 7.66 17.81 12.84
C MET A 219 6.58 18.53 12.03
N GLU A 220 5.63 19.25 12.62
CA GLU A 220 4.57 19.95 11.86
C GLU A 220 5.09 20.94 10.81
N ARG A 221 6.24 21.55 11.12
CA ARG A 221 6.92 22.54 10.27
C ARG A 221 7.81 21.90 9.20
N ARG A 222 8.13 20.61 9.33
CA ARG A 222 8.93 19.87 8.34
C ARG A 222 8.11 19.58 7.10
N GLU A 223 8.78 19.56 5.97
CA GLU A 223 8.18 19.25 4.67
C GLU A 223 7.62 17.82 4.65
N PRO A 224 6.43 17.55 4.09
CA PRO A 224 5.80 16.22 4.14
C PRO A 224 6.66 15.04 3.62
N TRP A 225 7.63 15.33 2.76
CA TRP A 225 8.58 14.37 2.19
C TRP A 225 9.92 14.27 2.96
N ASP A 226 10.06 14.95 4.09
CA ASP A 226 11.25 14.88 4.94
C ASP A 226 11.46 13.43 5.45
N PRO A 227 12.66 12.83 5.28
CA PRO A 227 12.97 11.50 5.80
C PRO A 227 12.73 11.35 7.31
N ALA A 228 12.68 12.45 8.09
CA ALA A 228 12.36 12.47 9.51
C ALA A 228 11.16 11.59 9.88
N TYR A 229 10.10 11.66 9.08
CA TYR A 229 8.85 10.95 9.33
C TYR A 229 8.96 9.44 9.13
N TYR A 230 9.86 9.00 8.25
CA TYR A 230 9.89 7.62 7.77
C TYR A 230 11.09 6.83 8.32
N VAL A 231 12.24 7.49 8.42
CA VAL A 231 13.52 6.85 8.75
C VAL A 231 14.41 7.68 9.71
N GLY A 232 14.07 8.94 9.98
CA GLY A 232 14.86 9.86 10.83
C GLY A 232 15.90 10.71 10.06
N THR A 233 16.47 11.74 10.70
CA THR A 233 17.20 12.84 10.01
C THR A 233 18.72 12.84 10.10
N ASP A 234 19.32 12.19 11.10
CA ASP A 234 20.68 12.60 11.51
C ASP A 234 21.81 12.24 10.52
N GLU A 235 21.54 11.48 9.46
CA GLU A 235 22.56 11.08 8.46
C GLU A 235 22.00 10.87 7.04
N VAL A 236 20.75 11.27 6.78
CA VAL A 236 20.03 10.91 5.54
C VAL A 236 19.72 12.17 4.76
N THR A 237 20.17 12.22 3.51
CA THR A 237 19.77 13.31 2.60
C THR A 237 18.28 13.21 2.30
N THR A 238 17.58 14.35 2.34
CA THR A 238 16.18 14.47 1.89
C THR A 238 16.01 14.11 0.41
N GLU A 239 17.12 14.10 -0.32
CA GLU A 239 17.17 13.79 -1.73
C GLU A 239 16.80 12.33 -2.01
N GLY A 240 15.76 12.15 -2.82
CA GLY A 240 15.52 10.89 -3.51
C GLY A 240 14.32 10.10 -3.03
N VAL A 241 13.61 10.47 -1.95
CA VAL A 241 12.38 9.72 -1.57
C VAL A 241 11.32 9.86 -2.65
N VAL A 242 10.91 11.10 -2.92
CA VAL A 242 9.88 11.39 -3.92
C VAL A 242 10.37 11.00 -5.30
N GLU A 243 11.63 11.28 -5.65
CA GLU A 243 12.20 10.91 -6.96
C GLU A 243 12.17 9.38 -7.17
N ARG A 244 12.46 8.58 -6.13
CA ARG A 244 12.35 7.11 -6.20
C ARG A 244 10.91 6.68 -6.35
N MET A 245 10.01 7.18 -5.49
CA MET A 245 8.57 6.87 -5.59
C MET A 245 8.01 7.26 -6.96
N TRP A 246 8.44 8.39 -7.51
CA TRP A 246 8.05 8.90 -8.82
C TRP A 246 8.43 7.96 -9.96
N GLY A 247 9.64 7.38 -9.89
CA GLY A 247 10.11 6.38 -10.85
C GLY A 247 9.34 5.06 -10.81
N THR A 248 8.68 4.73 -9.69
CA THR A 248 7.91 3.47 -9.57
C THR A 248 6.50 3.54 -10.17
N VAL A 249 5.94 4.74 -10.30
CA VAL A 249 4.56 4.95 -10.74
C VAL A 249 4.52 5.24 -12.23
N ARG A 250 3.58 4.64 -12.96
CA ARG A 250 3.32 4.91 -14.38
C ARG A 250 2.38 6.09 -14.55
N GLY A 251 2.78 7.01 -15.41
CA GLY A 251 2.07 8.25 -15.63
C GLY A 251 0.92 8.12 -16.59
N SER A 252 -0.30 8.33 -16.10
CA SER A 252 -1.49 8.23 -16.92
C SER A 252 -2.61 9.12 -16.41
N ALA A 253 -3.41 9.64 -17.32
CA ALA A 253 -4.59 10.43 -17.04
C ALA A 253 -5.80 9.91 -17.83
N VAL A 254 -7.01 10.37 -17.49
CA VAL A 254 -8.22 10.05 -18.24
C VAL A 254 -8.61 11.26 -19.08
N LYS A 255 -8.56 11.12 -20.40
CA LYS A 255 -9.03 12.13 -21.38
C LYS A 255 -10.16 11.52 -22.19
N ASP A 256 -11.29 12.22 -22.28
CA ASP A 256 -12.48 11.76 -23.03
C ASP A 256 -12.92 10.33 -22.66
N GLY A 257 -12.80 9.98 -21.37
CA GLY A 257 -13.14 8.65 -20.86
C GLY A 257 -12.13 7.54 -21.20
N LYS A 258 -11.02 7.83 -21.90
CA LYS A 258 -9.94 6.89 -22.21
C LYS A 258 -8.71 7.19 -21.36
N THR A 259 -8.02 6.14 -20.90
CA THR A 259 -6.73 6.30 -20.21
C THR A 259 -5.65 6.57 -21.25
N VAL A 260 -4.95 7.69 -21.12
CA VAL A 260 -3.85 8.12 -21.98
C VAL A 260 -2.57 8.15 -21.15
N GLU A 261 -1.47 7.67 -21.74
CA GLU A 261 -0.15 7.82 -21.13
C GLU A 261 0.34 9.25 -21.26
N GLU A 262 0.64 9.87 -20.13
CA GLU A 262 1.11 11.27 -20.09
C GLU A 262 2.50 11.41 -19.50
N GLY A 263 3.16 10.27 -19.22
CA GLY A 263 4.44 10.27 -18.52
C GLY A 263 4.35 11.08 -17.23
N ASP A 264 5.30 11.98 -17.01
CA ASP A 264 5.38 12.70 -15.74
C ASP A 264 4.21 13.68 -15.49
N GLN A 265 3.50 14.14 -16.53
CA GLN A 265 2.33 15.01 -16.36
C GLN A 265 1.10 14.25 -15.82
N GLY A 266 1.08 12.92 -15.94
CA GLY A 266 -0.02 12.07 -15.51
C GLY A 266 0.07 11.60 -14.06
N LYS A 267 0.87 12.25 -13.21
CA LYS A 267 1.11 11.85 -11.81
C LYS A 267 1.16 13.06 -10.89
N VAL A 268 0.87 12.84 -9.61
CA VAL A 268 0.95 13.87 -8.57
C VAL A 268 1.53 13.30 -7.28
N VAL A 269 2.19 14.17 -6.51
CA VAL A 269 2.63 13.88 -5.14
C VAL A 269 1.54 14.37 -4.19
N ARG A 270 1.15 13.55 -3.22
CA ARG A 270 0.18 13.92 -2.19
C ARG A 270 0.67 13.50 -0.82
N TRP A 271 0.14 14.16 0.20
CA TRP A 271 0.35 13.74 1.58
C TRP A 271 -0.91 13.92 2.40
N GLU A 272 -0.98 13.15 3.48
CA GLU A 272 -2.04 13.19 4.46
C GLU A 272 -1.45 12.87 5.83
N ARG A 273 -1.70 13.74 6.81
CA ARG A 273 -1.43 13.53 8.23
C ARG A 273 -2.74 13.14 8.90
N ASP A 274 -2.75 11.99 9.56
CA ASP A 274 -3.92 11.58 10.33
C ASP A 274 -3.85 12.14 11.77
N GLY A 275 -5.00 12.09 12.46
CA GLY A 275 -5.09 12.50 13.87
C GLY A 275 -4.45 11.51 14.84
N GLU A 276 -4.01 10.34 14.35
CA GLU A 276 -3.42 9.27 15.16
C GLU A 276 -1.88 9.38 15.24
N GLY A 277 -1.31 10.38 14.57
CA GLY A 277 0.13 10.59 14.58
C GLY A 277 0.86 9.80 13.50
N ASN A 278 0.24 9.62 12.34
CA ASN A 278 0.91 9.11 11.15
C ASN A 278 0.87 10.12 10.02
N ILE A 279 1.81 9.96 9.09
CA ILE A 279 1.83 10.68 7.82
C ILE A 279 1.94 9.66 6.69
N ALA A 280 1.15 9.86 5.64
CA ALA A 280 1.24 9.11 4.42
C ALA A 280 1.68 10.06 3.31
N LEU A 281 2.84 9.79 2.70
CA LEU A 281 3.28 10.40 1.45
C LEU A 281 2.94 9.44 0.32
N GLU A 282 2.39 9.95 -0.78
CA GLU A 282 2.05 9.13 -1.92
C GLU A 282 2.42 9.79 -3.24
N VAL A 283 2.78 8.94 -4.20
CA VAL A 283 2.80 9.31 -5.63
C VAL A 283 1.74 8.49 -6.31
N VAL A 284 0.89 9.13 -7.11
CA VAL A 284 -0.29 8.50 -7.69
C VAL A 284 -0.55 9.02 -9.10
N SER A 285 -0.99 8.14 -9.99
CA SER A 285 -1.42 8.52 -11.33
C SER A 285 -2.80 9.21 -11.31
N LEU A 286 -2.98 10.21 -12.17
CA LEU A 286 -4.26 10.93 -12.29
C LEU A 286 -5.39 10.00 -12.75
N ALA A 287 -5.08 9.00 -13.58
CA ALA A 287 -6.02 7.97 -13.98
C ALA A 287 -6.49 7.09 -12.83
N HIS A 288 -5.62 6.82 -11.84
CA HIS A 288 -6.02 6.07 -10.64
C HIS A 288 -6.95 6.90 -9.74
N LEU A 289 -6.63 8.19 -9.58
CA LEU A 289 -7.46 9.11 -8.80
C LEU A 289 -8.88 9.25 -9.36
N SER A 290 -9.01 9.48 -10.66
CA SER A 290 -10.30 9.61 -11.33
C SER A 290 -11.15 8.33 -11.25
N LYS A 291 -10.53 7.14 -11.39
CA LYS A 291 -11.24 5.84 -11.22
C LYS A 291 -11.79 5.67 -9.81
N LYS A 292 -11.01 6.03 -8.78
CA LYS A 292 -11.44 5.90 -7.38
C LYS A 292 -12.62 6.84 -7.06
N MET A 293 -12.62 8.05 -7.63
CA MET A 293 -13.74 8.99 -7.47
C MET A 293 -15.05 8.45 -8.07
N ARG A 294 -15.00 7.75 -9.21
CA ARG A 294 -16.18 7.14 -9.84
C ARG A 294 -16.71 5.90 -9.11
N GLY A 295 -15.84 5.14 -8.45
CA GLY A 295 -16.21 3.88 -7.78
C GLY A 295 -16.89 4.05 -6.42
N SER A 296 -16.75 5.21 -5.78
CA SER A 296 -17.26 5.47 -4.42
C SER A 296 -18.68 6.04 -4.40
N GLY A 297 -19.61 5.49 -5.20
CA GLY A 297 -21.08 5.64 -5.06
C GLY A 297 -21.67 7.06 -4.93
N GLY A 298 -20.87 8.11 -5.12
CA GLY A 298 -21.26 9.50 -4.93
C GLY A 298 -21.87 10.04 -6.21
N ASN A 299 -23.13 10.47 -6.10
CA ASN A 299 -23.85 11.22 -7.12
C ASN A 299 -22.96 12.31 -7.74
N HIS A 300 -23.16 12.52 -9.05
CA HIS A 300 -22.63 13.63 -9.80
C HIS A 300 -22.80 14.97 -9.04
N HIS A 301 -21.70 15.51 -8.52
CA HIS A 301 -21.51 16.94 -8.33
C HIS A 301 -20.02 17.24 -8.10
N GLY A 302 -19.40 17.87 -9.10
CA GLY A 302 -18.09 18.52 -9.01
C GLY A 302 -16.91 17.58 -9.24
N GLU A 303 -16.15 17.83 -10.32
CA GLU A 303 -14.72 17.53 -10.35
C GLU A 303 -14.14 18.08 -9.04
N LYS A 304 -13.75 17.20 -8.10
CA LYS A 304 -13.02 17.63 -6.91
C LYS A 304 -11.66 18.09 -7.38
N LYS A 305 -11.55 19.39 -7.63
CA LYS A 305 -10.31 20.09 -7.92
C LYS A 305 -9.25 19.59 -6.95
N LEU A 306 -8.15 19.10 -7.49
CA LEU A 306 -7.01 18.75 -6.66
C LEU A 306 -6.43 20.08 -6.16
N ASP A 307 -6.78 20.45 -4.93
CA ASP A 307 -6.25 21.67 -4.33
C ASP A 307 -4.76 21.45 -4.03
N LEU A 308 -3.92 22.09 -4.85
CA LEU A 308 -2.49 22.12 -4.63
C LEU A 308 -2.23 22.89 -3.34
N ALA A 309 -1.39 22.31 -2.48
CA ALA A 309 -1.11 22.93 -1.20
C ALA A 309 -0.29 24.20 -1.43
N VAL A 310 -0.84 25.32 -0.97
CA VAL A 310 -0.17 26.62 -0.97
C VAL A 310 0.33 26.90 0.44
N ARG A 311 1.58 27.34 0.54
CA ARG A 311 2.20 27.83 1.76
C ARG A 311 2.51 29.31 1.58
N HIS A 312 2.04 30.15 2.49
CA HIS A 312 2.20 31.60 2.39
C HIS A 312 3.57 32.07 2.87
N SER A 313 4.14 31.41 3.89
CA SER A 313 5.47 31.68 4.42
C SER A 313 6.26 30.40 4.74
N ALA A 314 7.59 30.46 4.65
CA ALA A 314 8.50 29.39 5.07
C ALA A 314 8.48 29.11 6.58
N SER A 315 7.78 29.91 7.38
CA SER A 315 7.53 29.67 8.82
C SER A 315 6.23 28.93 9.10
N ASP A 316 5.27 28.93 8.15
CA ASP A 316 3.93 28.40 8.39
C ASP A 316 3.95 26.88 8.48
N PRO A 317 3.13 26.26 9.34
CA PRO A 317 3.00 24.80 9.34
C PRO A 317 2.50 24.31 7.98
N TRP A 318 2.95 23.12 7.57
CA TRP A 318 2.40 22.48 6.38
C TRP A 318 0.95 22.06 6.64
N PRO A 319 0.05 22.18 5.65
CA PRO A 319 -1.32 21.72 5.80
C PRO A 319 -1.35 20.21 6.05
N ALA A 320 -2.33 19.76 6.83
CA ALA A 320 -2.48 18.36 7.22
C ALA A 320 -2.56 17.42 6.01
N SER A 321 -3.24 17.84 4.96
CA SER A 321 -3.29 17.14 3.68
C SER A 321 -2.99 18.10 2.54
N GLY A 322 -2.39 17.60 1.47
CA GLY A 322 -2.09 18.41 0.31
C GLY A 322 -1.61 17.62 -0.90
N ALA A 323 -1.47 18.32 -2.02
CA ALA A 323 -0.93 17.80 -3.25
C ALA A 323 0.04 18.80 -3.91
N CYS A 324 0.98 18.31 -4.69
CA CYS A 324 1.80 19.11 -5.58
C CYS A 324 2.24 18.32 -6.82
N THR A 325 2.63 19.01 -7.89
CA THR A 325 3.28 18.37 -9.03
C THR A 325 4.74 18.02 -8.70
N PHE A 326 5.38 17.19 -9.51
CA PHE A 326 6.82 16.91 -9.35
C PHE A 326 7.68 18.15 -9.61
N GLU A 327 7.25 19.02 -10.51
CA GLU A 327 7.94 20.28 -10.78
C GLU A 327 7.87 21.21 -9.56
N GLU A 328 6.71 21.34 -8.93
CA GLU A 328 6.56 22.11 -7.70
C GLU A 328 7.37 21.53 -6.55
N TYR A 329 7.38 20.20 -6.40
CA TYR A 329 8.26 19.51 -5.45
C TYR A 329 9.74 19.86 -5.71
N SER A 330 10.18 19.75 -6.97
CA SER A 330 11.57 19.99 -7.36
C SER A 330 12.00 21.44 -7.11
N ARG A 331 11.11 22.39 -7.39
CA ARG A 331 11.32 23.81 -7.07
C ARG A 331 11.40 24.06 -5.57
N ARG A 332 10.56 23.41 -4.76
CA ARG A 332 10.55 23.56 -3.29
C ARG A 332 11.81 23.02 -2.62
N LYS A 333 12.46 22.03 -3.24
CA LYS A 333 13.73 21.46 -2.80
C LYS A 333 14.93 22.40 -3.04
N ASP A 334 14.82 23.32 -4.00
CA ASP A 334 15.90 24.26 -4.30
C ASP A 334 16.07 25.28 -3.16
N PRO A 335 17.23 25.30 -2.45
CA PRO A 335 17.50 26.24 -1.36
C PRO A 335 17.35 27.72 -1.78
N LEU A 336 17.53 28.02 -3.07
CA LEU A 336 17.43 29.38 -3.63
C LEU A 336 15.98 29.81 -3.89
N TRP A 337 15.03 28.87 -3.91
CA TRP A 337 13.63 29.15 -4.22
C TRP A 337 12.94 30.00 -3.16
N PHE A 338 13.25 29.77 -1.87
CA PHE A 338 12.69 30.53 -0.75
C PHE A 338 13.31 31.93 -0.58
N ALA A 339 14.47 32.18 -1.18
CA ALA A 339 15.12 33.49 -1.12
C ALA A 339 14.46 34.53 -2.05
N SER A 340 13.58 34.12 -2.98
CA SER A 340 13.16 34.99 -4.09
C SER A 340 11.64 35.16 -4.34
N SER A 341 10.74 34.45 -3.66
CA SER A 341 9.34 34.41 -4.11
C SER A 341 8.28 34.82 -3.07
N THR A 342 7.71 36.01 -3.28
CA THR A 342 6.38 36.46 -2.80
C THR A 342 5.24 35.99 -3.74
N ARG A 343 5.38 34.84 -4.41
CA ARG A 343 4.47 34.46 -5.52
C ARG A 343 3.61 33.25 -5.20
N SER A 344 2.30 33.42 -5.33
CA SER A 344 1.33 32.33 -5.42
C SER A 344 1.57 31.53 -6.71
N LEU A 345 1.84 30.23 -6.58
CA LEU A 345 1.83 29.30 -7.69
C LEU A 345 0.55 28.47 -7.60
N ASN A 346 -0.33 28.65 -8.58
CA ASN A 346 -1.53 27.84 -8.70
C ASN A 346 -1.77 27.51 -10.19
N PRO A 347 -1.22 26.40 -10.71
CA PRO A 347 -1.79 25.76 -11.87
C PRO A 347 -3.03 24.97 -11.42
N ASN A 348 -4.22 25.43 -11.77
CA ASN A 348 -5.45 24.69 -11.54
C ASN A 348 -5.40 23.37 -12.34
N PHE A 349 -5.45 22.22 -11.68
CA PHE A 349 -5.66 20.93 -12.34
C PHE A 349 -7.10 20.48 -12.16
N TYR A 350 -7.76 20.19 -13.29
CA TYR A 350 -9.06 19.53 -13.34
C TYR A 350 -8.83 18.03 -13.54
N VAL A 351 -9.50 17.19 -12.73
CA VAL A 351 -9.38 15.72 -12.74
C VAL A 351 -10.67 15.10 -13.25
#